data_AF-E3KQW0-F1
#
_entry.id   AF-E3KQW0-F1
#
_cell.length_a   1.000
_cell.length_b   1.000
_cell.length_c   1.000
_cell.angle_alpha   90.00
_cell.angle_beta   90.00
_cell.angle_gamma   90.00
#
_symmetry.space_group_name_H-M   'P 1'
#
loop_
_entity.id
_entity.type
_entity.pdbx_description
1 polymer ?
#
loop_
_entity_poly.entity_id
_entity_poly.type
_entity_poly.pdbx_seq_one_letter_code
_entity_poly.pdbx_strand_id
1 'polypeptide(L)'
;MGVKYVVALYEADAQLQYLEMKGEVHGIITEDSDLLVYGARNILFTMDPSGPCIYICRNKLGQVDDKRMGPWDEQQFRQMAMLSGCDYLSRIDSNCWNTID
;
A
#
# COMPACT_ATOMS: atom_id res chain seq x y z
N MET A 1 15.11 13.14 23.68
CA MET A 1 15.26 12.61 22.31
C MET A 1 14.63 13.60 21.34
N GLY A 2 15.37 14.01 20.30
CA GLY A 2 14.94 15.04 19.32
C GLY A 2 14.43 14.43 18.01
N VAL A 3 13.51 13.46 18.09
CA VAL A 3 12.89 12.83 16.92
C VAL A 3 11.86 13.79 16.34
N LYS A 4 11.97 14.09 15.05
CA LYS A 4 10.98 14.92 14.35
C LYS A 4 9.69 14.13 14.19
N TYR A 5 8.57 14.80 14.41
CA TYR A 5 7.24 14.25 14.15
C TYR A 5 6.38 15.31 13.49
N VAL A 6 5.37 14.85 12.76
CA VAL A 6 4.32 15.69 12.18
C VAL A 6 2.99 14.99 12.44
N VAL A 7 1.92 15.77 12.57
CA VAL A 7 0.55 15.24 12.67
C VAL A 7 -0.09 15.41 11.30
N ALA A 8 -0.56 14.30 10.71
CA ALA A 8 -1.30 14.36 9.46
C ALA A 8 -2.62 15.11 9.66
N LEU A 9 -3.09 15.81 8.63
CA LEU A 9 -4.39 16.49 8.67
C LEU A 9 -5.56 15.49 8.72
N TYR A 10 -5.37 14.33 8.09
CA TYR A 10 -6.33 13.23 8.02
C TYR A 10 -5.59 11.92 8.30
N GLU A 11 -5.51 11.01 7.34
CA GLU A 11 -4.79 9.75 7.50
C GLU A 11 -3.27 9.90 7.40
N ALA A 12 -2.59 9.13 8.24
CA ALA A 12 -1.13 9.06 8.25
C ALA A 12 -0.59 8.45 6.95
N ASP A 13 -1.28 7.48 6.36
CA ASP A 13 -0.86 6.76 5.15
C ASP A 13 -0.69 7.71 3.96
N ALA A 14 -1.69 8.56 3.73
CA ALA A 14 -1.62 9.61 2.71
C ALA A 14 -0.44 10.59 2.96
N GLN A 15 -0.22 10.98 4.22
CA GLN A 15 0.88 11.89 4.57
C GLN A 15 2.26 11.23 4.40
N LEU A 16 2.40 9.96 4.78
CA LEU A 16 3.63 9.18 4.65
C LEU A 16 3.98 8.95 3.18
N GLN A 17 2.99 8.55 2.37
CA GLN A 17 3.16 8.40 0.92
C GLN A 17 3.56 9.73 0.28
N TYR A 18 2.94 10.84 0.67
CA TYR A 18 3.29 12.16 0.14
C TYR A 18 4.74 12.53 0.47
N LEU A 19 5.21 12.32 1.70
CA LEU A 19 6.59 12.60 2.10
C LEU A 19 7.59 11.75 1.32
N GLU A 20 7.30 10.47 1.11
CA GLU A 20 8.13 9.57 0.30
C GLU A 20 8.16 10.01 -1.16
N MET A 21 7.00 10.35 -1.73
CA MET A 21 6.88 10.85 -3.11
C MET A 21 7.70 12.13 -3.32
N LYS A 22 7.74 13.02 -2.33
CA LYS A 22 8.54 14.26 -2.35
C LYS A 22 10.03 14.03 -2.12
N GLY A 23 10.44 12.83 -1.70
CA GLY A 23 11.84 12.48 -1.41
C GLY A 23 12.32 12.95 -0.03
N GLU A 24 11.40 13.35 0.86
CA GLU A 24 11.73 13.74 2.23
C GLU A 24 12.08 12.52 3.10
N VAL A 25 11.57 11.34 2.73
CA VAL A 25 11.90 10.05 3.34
C VAL A 25 12.21 9.02 2.26
N HIS A 26 13.03 8.01 2.60
CA HIS A 26 13.47 6.97 1.67
C HIS A 26 12.57 5.73 1.67
N GLY A 27 11.74 5.57 2.70
CA GLY A 27 10.81 4.47 2.85
C GLY A 27 9.96 4.63 4.11
N ILE A 28 8.95 3.78 4.23
CA ILE A 28 7.92 3.87 5.25
C ILE A 28 7.89 2.56 6.03
N ILE A 29 7.91 2.65 7.36
CA ILE A 29 7.71 1.50 8.26
C ILE A 29 6.23 1.49 8.65
N THR A 30 5.53 0.40 8.38
CA THR A 30 4.09 0.28 8.67
C THR A 30 3.67 -1.19 8.76
N GLU A 31 2.50 -1.44 9.34
CA GLU A 31 1.78 -2.73 9.25
C GLU A 31 0.49 -2.60 8.43
N ASP A 32 0.23 -1.41 7.87
CA ASP A 32 -0.94 -1.14 7.05
C ASP A 32 -0.64 -1.35 5.55
N SER A 33 -1.40 -2.23 4.91
CA SER A 33 -1.24 -2.54 3.50
C SER A 33 -1.76 -1.44 2.58
N ASP A 34 -2.57 -0.50 3.06
CA ASP A 34 -3.19 0.55 2.25
C ASP A 34 -2.14 1.46 1.61
N LEU A 35 -0.97 1.61 2.22
CA LEU A 35 0.16 2.34 1.63
C LEU A 35 0.60 1.79 0.27
N LEU A 36 0.40 0.49 0.00
CA LEU A 36 0.60 -0.07 -1.33
C LEU A 36 -0.39 0.54 -2.33
N VAL A 37 -1.65 0.70 -1.95
CA VAL A 37 -2.73 1.25 -2.79
C VAL A 37 -2.53 2.75 -3.03
N TYR A 38 -2.05 3.48 -2.01
CA TYR A 38 -1.63 4.88 -2.14
C TYR A 38 -0.43 5.08 -3.08
N GLY A 39 0.33 4.01 -3.36
CA GLY A 39 1.46 4.03 -4.29
C GLY A 39 2.80 4.31 -3.63
N ALA A 40 2.96 3.97 -2.34
CA ALA A 40 4.26 3.97 -1.68
C ALA A 40 5.24 3.01 -2.37
N ARG A 41 6.50 3.42 -2.47
CA ARG A 41 7.53 2.73 -3.26
C ARG A 41 8.35 1.75 -2.44
N ASN A 42 8.69 2.12 -1.21
CA ASN A 42 9.58 1.37 -0.32
C ASN A 42 8.91 1.20 1.05
N ILE A 43 8.37 0.02 1.31
CA ILE A 43 7.70 -0.29 2.58
C ILE A 43 8.50 -1.33 3.35
N LEU A 44 8.72 -1.07 4.64
CA LEU A 44 9.26 -2.01 5.61
C LEU A 44 8.09 -2.50 6.45
N PHE A 45 7.54 -3.65 6.07
CA PHE A 45 6.32 -4.21 6.62
C PHE A 45 6.59 -5.13 7.81
N THR A 46 5.74 -5.07 8.84
CA THR A 46 5.82 -5.94 10.03
C THR A 46 7.23 -5.93 10.65
N MET A 47 7.77 -4.73 10.91
CA MET A 47 9.10 -4.60 11.52
C MET A 47 9.05 -4.93 13.00
N ASP A 48 9.78 -5.97 13.40
CA ASP A 48 9.95 -6.36 14.80
C ASP A 48 10.87 -5.35 15.54
N PRO A 49 10.70 -5.14 16.86
CA PRO A 49 11.59 -4.27 17.66
C PRO A 49 13.09 -4.61 17.57
N SER A 50 13.43 -5.86 17.23
CA SER A 50 14.81 -6.30 16.99
C SER A 50 15.34 -5.93 15.59
N GLY A 51 14.50 -5.41 14.69
CA GLY A 51 14.86 -4.93 13.35
C GLY A 51 14.49 -5.80 12.13
N PRO A 52 14.22 -7.11 12.22
CA PRO A 52 13.70 -7.89 11.09
C PRO A 52 12.39 -7.33 10.55
N CYS A 53 12.22 -7.33 9.22
CA CYS A 53 11.02 -6.87 8.54
C CYS A 53 10.88 -7.51 7.15
N ILE A 54 9.71 -7.34 6.53
CA ILE A 54 9.45 -7.67 5.14
C ILE A 54 9.60 -6.40 4.31
N TYR A 55 10.61 -6.35 3.45
CA TYR A 55 10.79 -5.21 2.56
C TYR A 55 10.00 -5.42 1.26
N ILE A 56 9.05 -4.51 1.00
CA ILE A 56 8.24 -4.48 -0.21
C ILE A 56 8.70 -3.29 -1.07
N CYS A 57 9.11 -3.60 -2.30
CA CYS A 57 9.51 -2.61 -3.29
C CYS A 57 8.47 -2.58 -4.42
N ARG A 58 7.83 -1.44 -4.64
CA ARG A 58 6.79 -1.26 -5.67
C ARG A 58 7.26 -1.68 -7.06
N ASN A 59 8.49 -1.32 -7.42
CA ASN A 59 9.07 -1.67 -8.74
C ASN A 59 9.26 -3.20 -8.92
N LYS A 60 9.20 -3.98 -7.84
CA LYS A 60 9.28 -5.43 -7.86
C LYS A 60 7.93 -6.11 -7.72
N LEU A 61 6.82 -5.38 -7.52
CA LEU A 61 5.48 -5.99 -7.42
C LEU A 61 5.09 -6.73 -8.70
N GLY A 62 5.46 -6.22 -9.87
CA GLY A 62 5.25 -6.92 -11.15
C GLY A 62 6.07 -8.21 -11.32
N GLN A 63 6.96 -8.55 -10.38
CA GLN A 63 7.71 -9.81 -10.38
C GLN A 63 7.03 -10.90 -9.55
N VAL A 64 5.91 -10.58 -8.89
CA VAL A 64 5.12 -11.56 -8.14
C VAL A 64 4.45 -12.51 -9.14
N ASP A 65 4.94 -13.73 -9.21
CA ASP A 65 4.37 -14.81 -10.04
C ASP A 65 3.15 -15.43 -9.34
N ASP A 66 2.10 -14.63 -9.21
CA ASP A 66 0.79 -15.07 -8.74
C ASP A 66 -0.21 -14.88 -9.87
N LYS A 67 -0.88 -15.95 -10.28
CA LYS A 67 -1.89 -15.92 -11.35
C LYS A 67 -3.05 -14.96 -11.06
N ARG A 68 -3.24 -14.57 -9.79
CA ARG A 68 -4.24 -13.60 -9.35
C ARG A 68 -3.76 -12.15 -9.51
N MET A 69 -2.46 -11.92 -9.57
CA MET A 69 -1.84 -10.63 -9.86
C MET A 69 -1.44 -10.62 -11.33
N GLY A 70 -2.35 -10.13 -12.19
CA GLY A 70 -2.00 -9.85 -13.58
C GLY A 70 -0.93 -8.75 -13.69
N PRO A 71 -0.43 -8.45 -14.90
CA PRO A 71 0.43 -7.29 -15.14
C PRO A 71 -0.38 -5.99 -15.01
N TRP A 72 -0.79 -5.68 -13.78
CA TRP A 72 -1.67 -4.56 -13.47
C TRP A 72 -0.88 -3.26 -13.48
N ASP A 73 -1.45 -2.25 -14.11
CA ASP A 73 -1.01 -0.88 -13.89
C ASP A 73 -1.47 -0.38 -12.51
N GLU A 74 -0.98 0.81 -12.14
CA GLU A 74 -1.30 1.46 -10.85
C GLU A 74 -2.81 1.68 -10.65
N GLN A 75 -3.55 1.95 -11.73
CA GLN A 75 -4.98 2.19 -11.68
C GLN A 75 -5.75 0.89 -11.42
N GLN A 76 -5.40 -0.17 -12.14
CA GLN A 76 -5.98 -1.51 -12.00
C GLN A 76 -5.71 -2.08 -10.60
N PHE A 77 -4.48 -1.93 -10.07
CA PHE A 77 -4.16 -2.34 -8.72
C PHE A 77 -5.03 -1.63 -7.67
N ARG A 78 -5.23 -0.32 -7.84
CA ARG A 78 -6.09 0.48 -6.95
C ARG A 78 -7.56 0.10 -7.05
N GLN A 79 -8.05 -0.14 -8.26
CA GLN A 79 -9.42 -0.60 -8.49
C GLN A 79 -9.67 -1.96 -7.86
N MET A 80 -8.72 -2.91 -8.01
CA MET A 80 -8.79 -4.20 -7.33
C MET A 80 -8.93 -4.03 -5.82
N ALA A 81 -8.11 -3.18 -5.20
CA ALA A 81 -8.18 -2.94 -3.76
C ALA A 81 -9.53 -2.35 -3.33
N MET A 82 -10.04 -1.36 -4.05
CA MET A 82 -11.36 -0.76 -3.77
C MET A 82 -12.49 -1.78 -3.90
N LEU A 83 -12.48 -2.62 -4.94
CA LEU A 83 -13.52 -3.62 -5.20
C LEU A 83 -13.47 -4.78 -4.18
N SER A 84 -12.27 -5.16 -3.74
CA SER A 84 -12.05 -6.17 -2.69
C SER A 84 -12.57 -5.74 -1.32
N GLY A 85 -12.90 -4.44 -1.18
CA GLY A 85 -13.29 -3.80 0.06
C GLY A 85 -12.12 -3.07 0.68
N CYS A 86 -12.34 -1.81 1.01
CA CYS A 86 -11.42 -0.96 1.75
C CYS A 86 -12.18 -0.08 2.74
N ASP A 87 -11.46 0.72 3.52
CA ASP A 87 -12.05 1.60 4.54
C ASP A 87 -13.05 2.61 3.95
N TYR A 88 -12.94 2.93 2.67
CA TYR A 88 -13.85 3.86 1.98
C TYR A 88 -15.06 3.21 1.32
N LEU A 89 -14.98 1.91 1.02
CA LEU A 89 -16.02 1.21 0.26
C LEU A 89 -16.07 -0.25 0.69
N SER A 90 -17.25 -0.70 1.12
CA SER A 90 -17.48 -2.12 1.39
C SER A 90 -17.26 -2.94 0.13
N ARG A 91 -16.72 -4.16 0.30
CA ARG A 91 -16.49 -5.09 -0.82
C ARG A 91 -17.76 -5.29 -1.65
N ILE A 92 -17.60 -5.47 -2.95
CA ILE A 92 -18.71 -5.87 -3.80
C ILE A 92 -19.22 -7.27 -3.42
N ASP A 93 -20.51 -7.51 -3.62
CA ASP A 93 -21.12 -8.83 -3.37
C ASP A 93 -20.35 -9.91 -4.15
N SER A 94 -20.08 -11.04 -3.50
CA SER A 94 -19.36 -12.14 -4.11
C SER A 94 -20.00 -12.64 -5.43
N ASN A 95 -21.31 -12.47 -5.56
CA ASN A 95 -22.06 -12.84 -6.76
C ASN A 95 -21.80 -11.91 -7.96
N CYS A 96 -21.29 -10.70 -7.72
CA CYS A 96 -20.97 -9.72 -8.75
C CYS A 96 -19.57 -9.88 -9.36
N TRP A 97 -18.67 -10.65 -8.74
CA TRP A 97 -17.35 -10.94 -9.32
C TRP A 97 -17.46 -11.74 -10.62
N ASN A 98 -18.47 -12.62 -10.74
CA ASN A 98 -18.69 -13.47 -11.92
C ASN A 98 -19.15 -12.68 -13.17
N THR A 99 -19.41 -11.38 -13.05
CA THR A 99 -19.81 -10.49 -14.16
C THR A 99 -18.69 -9.55 -14.63
N ILE A 100 -17.48 -9.68 -14.08
CA ILE A 100 -16.32 -8.82 -14.41
C ILE A 100 -15.32 -9.55 -15.35
N ASP A 101 -15.65 -10.75 -15.82
CA ASP A 101 -14.95 -11.42 -16.94
C ASP A 101 -15.34 -10.85 -18.31
#